data_AF-A0A7E4VCQ4-F1
#
_entry.id   AF-A0A7E4VCQ4-F1
#
_cell.length_a   1.000
_cell.length_b   1.000
_cell.length_c   1.000
_cell.angle_alpha   90.00
_cell.angle_beta   90.00
_cell.angle_gamma   90.00
#
_symmetry.space_group_name_H-M   'P 1'
#
loop_
_entity.id
_entity.type
_entity.pdbx_description
1 polymer ?
#
loop_
_entity_poly.entity_id
_entity_poly.type
_entity_poly.pdbx_seq_one_letter_code
_entity_poly.pdbx_strand_id
1 'polypeptide(L)'
;MTPPLASSTPPPQPEASAAQKPKKKKRRKRKNKFEDEDYEESRGIVKKLMQRYAKKEKSEEENVTNAMMRDGKIIHPTKYVKQIERGIRGQWSRLCALPETPEGLTQCRYICALCQLPACIGDMNDLFGPYFIETDPSLPTPTFLFPPGVAPDTSRPQKIDIFLHDQCALWSHELFFYGGKFPKLTEKLYEYWSQKCHFCHKKGASIEFDSTKMAHYPCLSDKNYEFNPEFFTISPPMVKDYPMLPI
;
A
#
# COMPACT_ATOMS: atom_id res chain seq x y z
N MET A 1 0.74 80.13 -2.00
CA MET A 1 0.18 81.33 -2.67
C MET A 1 -1.28 81.45 -2.28
N THR A 2 -1.76 82.69 -2.14
CA THR A 2 -3.08 83.14 -1.69
C THR A 2 -4.11 83.19 -2.86
N PRO A 3 -5.40 83.53 -2.65
CA PRO A 3 -6.37 82.95 -1.68
C PRO A 3 -7.79 82.80 -2.35
N PRO A 4 -9.00 83.09 -1.76
CA PRO A 4 -10.22 82.29 -2.02
C PRO A 4 -11.50 83.17 -2.26
N LEU A 5 -12.70 82.68 -1.86
CA LEU A 5 -14.00 83.40 -1.70
C LEU A 5 -14.71 83.90 -2.99
N ALA A 6 -16.04 84.15 -3.03
CA ALA A 6 -17.17 83.68 -2.20
C ALA A 6 -18.55 83.97 -2.86
N SER A 7 -19.56 83.22 -2.40
CA SER A 7 -21.02 83.47 -2.34
C SER A 7 -21.69 84.73 -2.95
N SER A 8 -22.91 84.53 -3.47
CA SER A 8 -24.12 85.31 -3.07
C SER A 8 -25.42 84.60 -3.49
N THR A 9 -26.53 84.91 -2.81
CA THR A 9 -27.86 84.25 -2.91
C THR A 9 -28.98 85.29 -3.17
N PRO A 10 -30.28 84.98 -2.92
CA PRO A 10 -31.38 84.69 -3.86
C PRO A 10 -32.30 85.95 -4.03
N PRO A 11 -33.66 85.97 -4.15
CA PRO A 11 -34.75 84.99 -4.35
C PRO A 11 -35.47 85.26 -5.72
N PRO A 12 -36.78 84.96 -6.00
CA PRO A 12 -37.83 84.24 -5.26
C PRO A 12 -38.61 83.18 -6.09
N GLN A 13 -39.77 82.75 -5.55
CA GLN A 13 -40.83 82.02 -6.27
C GLN A 13 -42.01 82.96 -6.60
N PRO A 14 -42.93 82.54 -7.48
CA PRO A 14 -44.35 82.75 -7.23
C PRO A 14 -45.19 81.45 -7.27
N GLU A 15 -46.43 81.59 -6.81
CA GLU A 15 -47.31 80.51 -6.35
C GLU A 15 -48.13 79.83 -7.46
N ALA A 16 -48.95 78.85 -7.06
CA ALA A 16 -49.75 78.02 -7.94
C ALA A 16 -50.90 78.76 -8.67
N SER A 17 -51.23 78.31 -9.87
CA SER A 17 -52.56 78.52 -10.47
C SER A 17 -53.02 77.27 -11.26
N ALA A 18 -54.33 77.15 -11.47
CA ALA A 18 -54.99 75.87 -11.72
C ALA A 18 -55.45 75.64 -13.18
N ALA A 19 -55.61 74.35 -13.53
CA ALA A 19 -56.36 73.81 -14.69
C ALA A 19 -55.85 74.20 -16.09
N GLN A 20 -55.75 73.31 -17.09
CA GLN A 20 -56.79 72.42 -17.62
C GLN A 20 -56.18 71.21 -18.37
N LYS A 21 -56.96 70.14 -18.58
CA LYS A 21 -56.53 68.88 -19.24
C LYS A 21 -56.89 68.85 -20.74
N PRO A 22 -55.92 68.63 -21.66
CA PRO A 22 -56.20 68.08 -22.99
C PRO A 22 -56.24 66.54 -22.96
N LYS A 23 -57.10 65.94 -23.80
CA LYS A 23 -57.51 64.53 -23.71
C LYS A 23 -56.43 63.57 -24.22
N LYS A 24 -55.92 62.67 -23.35
CA LYS A 24 -55.07 61.53 -23.77
C LYS A 24 -55.86 60.57 -24.67
N LYS A 25 -55.52 60.46 -25.96
CA LYS A 25 -55.97 59.35 -26.82
C LYS A 25 -55.44 58.03 -26.23
N LYS A 26 -56.33 57.13 -25.78
CA LYS A 26 -55.97 55.77 -25.32
C LYS A 26 -55.35 54.98 -26.48
N ARG A 27 -54.02 54.91 -26.58
CA ARG A 27 -53.35 53.82 -27.32
C ARG A 27 -53.71 52.52 -26.62
N ARG A 28 -54.49 51.64 -27.29
CA ARG A 28 -54.65 50.24 -26.84
C ARG A 28 -53.26 49.60 -26.83
N LYS A 29 -52.72 49.34 -25.65
CA LYS A 29 -51.47 48.58 -25.48
C LYS A 29 -51.78 47.16 -25.94
N ARG A 30 -51.34 46.78 -27.16
CA ARG A 30 -51.33 45.36 -27.58
C ARG A 30 -50.47 44.62 -26.55
N LYS A 31 -51.00 43.57 -25.91
CA LYS A 31 -50.18 42.65 -25.14
C LYS A 31 -49.20 41.97 -26.11
N ASN A 32 -47.91 41.98 -25.79
CA ASN A 32 -46.93 41.19 -26.51
C ASN A 32 -47.17 39.72 -26.15
N LYS A 33 -47.63 38.91 -27.11
CA LYS A 33 -47.83 37.46 -26.92
C LYS A 33 -46.50 36.70 -26.82
N PHE A 34 -45.41 37.34 -27.28
CA PHE A 34 -44.06 36.77 -27.39
C PHE A 34 -43.35 36.63 -26.04
N GLU A 35 -43.58 37.55 -25.09
CA GLU A 35 -42.94 37.49 -23.75
C GLU A 35 -43.54 36.37 -22.86
N ASP A 36 -44.82 36.03 -23.08
CA ASP A 36 -45.48 34.94 -22.35
C ASP A 36 -44.97 33.55 -22.82
N GLU A 37 -44.70 33.35 -24.11
CA GLU A 37 -44.24 32.06 -24.67
C GLU A 37 -42.81 31.69 -24.21
N ASP A 38 -41.85 32.62 -24.24
CA ASP A 38 -40.49 32.42 -23.68
C ASP A 38 -40.52 32.14 -22.17
N TYR A 39 -41.46 32.76 -21.44
CA TYR A 39 -41.63 32.55 -19.99
C TYR A 39 -42.22 31.16 -19.69
N GLU A 40 -43.21 30.71 -20.47
CA GLU A 40 -43.79 29.37 -20.36
C GLU A 40 -42.75 28.28 -20.68
N GLU A 41 -41.93 28.47 -21.74
CA GLU A 41 -40.85 27.55 -22.10
C GLU A 41 -39.75 27.50 -21.04
N SER A 42 -39.34 28.67 -20.52
CA SER A 42 -38.40 28.77 -19.40
C SER A 42 -38.91 28.04 -18.15
N ARG A 43 -40.20 28.18 -17.80
CA ARG A 43 -40.83 27.40 -16.72
C ARG A 43 -40.86 25.90 -17.04
N GLY A 44 -41.10 25.53 -18.28
CA GLY A 44 -41.02 24.14 -18.75
C GLY A 44 -39.62 23.53 -18.56
N ILE A 45 -38.57 24.28 -18.90
CA ILE A 45 -37.16 23.89 -18.71
C ILE A 45 -36.84 23.75 -17.21
N VAL A 46 -37.19 24.75 -16.38
CA VAL A 46 -36.98 24.69 -14.93
C VAL A 46 -37.74 23.52 -14.30
N LYS A 47 -38.95 23.21 -14.76
CA LYS A 47 -39.75 22.07 -14.26
C LYS A 47 -39.13 20.72 -14.67
N LYS A 48 -38.63 20.59 -15.91
CA LYS A 48 -37.86 19.41 -16.38
C LYS A 48 -36.50 19.27 -15.67
N LEU A 49 -35.88 20.38 -15.26
CA LEU A 49 -34.65 20.40 -14.49
C LEU A 49 -34.92 19.96 -13.05
N MET A 50 -35.94 20.53 -12.41
CA MET A 50 -36.43 20.13 -11.08
C MET A 50 -36.85 18.66 -11.05
N GLN A 51 -37.44 18.10 -12.12
CA GLN A 51 -37.72 16.65 -12.19
C GLN A 51 -36.46 15.79 -12.34
N ARG A 52 -35.43 16.25 -13.07
CA ARG A 52 -34.16 15.53 -13.20
C ARG A 52 -33.28 15.58 -11.95
N TYR A 53 -33.38 16.66 -11.16
CA TYR A 53 -32.62 16.87 -9.93
C TYR A 53 -33.47 16.77 -8.65
N ALA A 54 -34.75 16.39 -8.77
CA ALA A 54 -35.57 15.94 -7.66
C ALA A 54 -34.91 14.69 -7.08
N LYS A 55 -34.11 14.90 -6.03
CA LYS A 55 -33.56 13.82 -5.22
C LYS A 55 -34.77 13.03 -4.72
N LYS A 56 -35.00 11.85 -5.30
CA LYS A 56 -35.85 10.84 -4.70
C LYS A 56 -35.38 10.71 -3.26
N GLU A 57 -36.25 11.03 -2.30
CA GLU A 57 -35.86 11.03 -0.89
C GLU A 57 -35.33 9.64 -0.57
N LYS A 58 -34.02 9.57 -0.33
CA LYS A 58 -33.36 8.34 0.06
C LYS A 58 -33.92 7.96 1.42
N SER A 59 -34.36 6.72 1.57
CA SER A 59 -34.82 6.22 2.86
C SER A 59 -33.76 6.50 3.92
N GLU A 60 -34.21 6.66 5.16
CA GLU A 60 -33.33 6.92 6.30
C GLU A 60 -32.20 5.87 6.38
N GLU A 61 -32.56 4.60 6.09
CA GLU A 61 -31.66 3.46 5.93
C GLU A 61 -30.58 3.65 4.86
N GLU A 62 -30.91 4.21 3.69
CA GLU A 62 -29.90 4.52 2.66
C GLU A 62 -28.91 5.62 3.09
N ASN A 63 -29.26 6.41 4.11
CA ASN A 63 -28.44 7.52 4.57
C ASN A 63 -27.46 7.21 5.69
N VAL A 64 -27.68 6.13 6.46
CA VAL A 64 -26.87 5.81 7.64
C VAL A 64 -25.54 5.13 7.29
N THR A 65 -24.49 5.58 8.00
CA THR A 65 -23.09 5.19 7.80
C THR A 65 -22.60 4.11 8.77
N ASN A 66 -23.46 3.63 9.67
CA ASN A 66 -23.17 2.66 10.71
C ASN A 66 -24.02 1.39 10.54
N ALA A 67 -23.60 0.26 11.11
CA ALA A 67 -24.47 -0.91 11.25
C ALA A 67 -25.66 -0.59 12.17
N MET A 68 -26.81 -1.19 11.90
CA MET A 68 -28.03 -1.08 12.70
C MET A 68 -28.43 -2.43 13.25
N MET A 69 -29.22 -2.45 14.34
CA MET A 69 -30.07 -3.60 14.65
C MET A 69 -31.52 -3.30 14.29
N ARG A 70 -32.20 -4.26 13.67
CA ARG A 70 -33.66 -4.32 13.53
C ARG A 70 -34.10 -5.76 13.76
N ASP A 71 -35.14 -5.96 14.56
CA ASP A 71 -35.72 -7.28 14.88
C ASP A 71 -34.68 -8.32 15.34
N GLY A 72 -33.73 -7.87 16.18
CA GLY A 72 -32.63 -8.70 16.69
C GLY A 72 -31.54 -9.07 15.67
N LYS A 73 -31.64 -8.59 14.43
CA LYS A 73 -30.67 -8.85 13.36
C LYS A 73 -29.84 -7.60 13.05
N ILE A 74 -28.55 -7.79 12.84
CA ILE A 74 -27.66 -6.72 12.38
C ILE A 74 -27.89 -6.51 10.88
N ILE A 75 -28.24 -5.28 10.51
CA ILE A 75 -28.39 -4.82 9.13
C ILE A 75 -27.20 -3.92 8.81
N HIS A 76 -26.64 -4.10 7.62
CA HIS A 76 -25.52 -3.31 7.10
C HIS A 76 -26.00 -2.42 5.94
N PRO A 77 -26.29 -1.12 6.19
CA PRO A 77 -26.66 -0.18 5.14
C PRO A 77 -25.65 -0.12 4.00
N THR A 78 -26.13 0.11 2.77
CA THR A 78 -25.29 0.21 1.57
C THR A 78 -24.16 1.24 1.69
N LYS A 79 -24.36 2.32 2.46
CA LYS A 79 -23.29 3.29 2.77
C LYS A 79 -22.26 2.75 3.75
N TYR A 80 -22.67 2.06 4.81
CA TYR A 80 -21.78 1.39 5.77
C TYR A 80 -20.89 0.36 5.07
N VAL A 81 -21.47 -0.50 4.23
CA VAL A 81 -20.70 -1.49 3.43
C VAL A 81 -19.69 -0.78 2.52
N LYS A 82 -20.10 0.23 1.75
CA LYS A 82 -19.19 1.00 0.88
C LYS A 82 -18.10 1.76 1.65
N GLN A 83 -18.37 2.17 2.89
CA GLN A 83 -17.39 2.80 3.77
C GLN A 83 -16.37 1.78 4.29
N ILE A 84 -16.81 0.60 4.71
CA ILE A 84 -15.92 -0.52 5.07
C ILE A 84 -15.06 -0.91 3.88
N GLU A 85 -15.65 -1.18 2.71
CA GLU A 85 -14.87 -1.53 1.52
C GLU A 85 -13.87 -0.43 1.13
N ARG A 86 -14.21 0.85 1.32
CA ARG A 86 -13.25 1.96 1.08
C ARG A 86 -12.14 1.97 2.12
N GLY A 87 -12.44 1.67 3.38
CA GLY A 87 -11.45 1.48 4.45
C GLY A 87 -10.51 0.33 4.13
N ILE A 88 -11.06 -0.85 3.80
CA ILE A 88 -10.32 -2.04 3.39
C ILE A 88 -9.48 -1.73 2.15
N ARG A 89 -10.05 -1.16 1.08
CA ARG A 89 -9.27 -0.77 -0.11
C ARG A 89 -8.16 0.24 0.21
N GLY A 90 -8.43 1.22 1.07
CA GLY A 90 -7.43 2.21 1.49
C GLY A 90 -6.31 1.63 2.36
N GLN A 91 -6.61 0.64 3.21
CA GLN A 91 -5.62 -0.11 3.97
C GLN A 91 -4.85 -1.08 3.06
N TRP A 92 -5.54 -1.80 2.18
CA TRP A 92 -4.95 -2.71 1.19
C TRP A 92 -4.00 -1.98 0.24
N SER A 93 -4.38 -0.80 -0.29
CA SER A 93 -3.47 0.03 -1.09
C SER A 93 -2.28 0.59 -0.32
N ARG A 94 -2.27 0.55 1.03
CA ARG A 94 -1.09 0.90 1.86
C ARG A 94 -0.24 -0.32 2.21
N LEU A 95 -0.87 -1.48 2.44
CA LEU A 95 -0.20 -2.75 2.71
C LEU A 95 0.41 -3.38 1.45
N CYS A 96 -0.25 -3.19 0.31
CA CYS A 96 0.16 -3.60 -1.02
C CYS A 96 0.65 -2.41 -1.87
N ALA A 97 0.95 -1.27 -1.23
CA ALA A 97 1.92 -0.35 -1.80
C ALA A 97 3.24 -1.11 -1.82
N LEU A 98 3.59 -1.66 -2.99
CA LEU A 98 4.90 -2.28 -3.19
C LEU A 98 5.95 -1.26 -2.74
N PRO A 99 6.93 -1.65 -1.89
CA PRO A 99 8.03 -0.75 -1.58
C PRO A 99 8.66 -0.33 -2.90
N GLU A 100 8.78 0.98 -3.12
CA GLU A 100 9.33 1.53 -4.36
C GLU A 100 10.68 0.85 -4.62
N THR A 101 10.79 0.18 -5.77
CA THR A 101 12.01 -0.55 -6.13
C THR A 101 13.17 0.44 -6.11
N PRO A 102 14.20 0.25 -5.27
CA PRO A 102 15.22 1.27 -5.10
C PRO A 102 15.89 1.64 -6.43
N GLU A 103 16.14 2.93 -6.65
CA GLU A 103 16.91 3.36 -7.81
C GLU A 103 18.28 2.67 -7.81
N GLY A 104 18.68 2.13 -8.97
CA GLY A 104 19.91 1.33 -9.10
C GLY A 104 19.83 -0.10 -8.56
N LEU A 105 18.64 -0.60 -8.18
CA LEU A 105 18.45 -2.01 -7.82
C LEU A 105 18.85 -2.93 -8.98
N THR A 106 19.76 -3.87 -8.70
CA THR A 106 20.04 -5.00 -9.58
C THR A 106 19.26 -6.21 -9.11
N GLN A 107 18.39 -6.71 -9.98
CA GLN A 107 17.54 -7.86 -9.69
C GLN A 107 18.34 -9.16 -9.66
N CYS A 108 18.31 -9.82 -8.51
CA CYS A 108 18.80 -11.18 -8.34
C CYS A 108 17.75 -12.21 -8.78
N ARG A 109 18.20 -13.46 -8.87
CA ARG A 109 17.39 -14.63 -9.19
C ARG A 109 16.49 -14.97 -8.01
N TYR A 110 15.28 -15.43 -8.31
CA TYR A 110 14.30 -15.89 -7.33
C TYR A 110 14.67 -17.29 -6.77
N ILE A 111 15.70 -17.30 -5.92
CA ILE A 111 16.24 -18.44 -5.19
C ILE A 111 16.69 -17.98 -3.80
N CYS A 112 16.74 -18.90 -2.83
CA CYS A 112 17.19 -18.58 -1.49
C CYS A 112 18.68 -18.20 -1.46
N ALA A 113 18.99 -17.05 -0.86
CA ALA A 113 20.35 -16.53 -0.74
C ALA A 113 21.26 -17.33 0.21
N LEU A 114 20.73 -18.34 0.91
CA LEU A 114 21.46 -19.24 1.81
C LEU A 114 21.64 -20.62 1.17
N CYS A 115 20.54 -21.37 0.97
CA CYS A 115 20.59 -22.75 0.46
C CYS A 115 20.69 -22.86 -1.07
N GLN A 116 20.56 -21.76 -1.81
CA GLN A 116 20.63 -21.70 -3.29
C GLN A 116 19.49 -22.46 -4.01
N LEU A 117 18.46 -22.89 -3.28
CA LEU A 117 17.31 -23.60 -3.82
C LEU A 117 16.16 -22.62 -4.19
N PRO A 118 15.31 -22.95 -5.17
CA PRO A 118 14.13 -22.16 -5.52
C PRO A 118 13.03 -22.25 -4.47
N ALA A 119 11.97 -21.47 -4.65
CA ALA A 119 10.69 -21.63 -3.94
C ALA A 119 10.07 -23.02 -4.17
N CYS A 120 9.25 -23.48 -3.22
CA CYS A 120 8.33 -24.61 -3.39
C CYS A 120 9.00 -25.90 -3.89
N ILE A 121 10.15 -26.27 -3.30
CA ILE A 121 10.94 -27.43 -3.68
C ILE A 121 11.01 -28.44 -2.54
N GLY A 122 10.56 -29.68 -2.82
CA GLY A 122 10.33 -30.67 -1.76
C GLY A 122 9.32 -30.15 -0.75
N ASP A 123 9.63 -30.29 0.53
CA ASP A 123 8.79 -29.82 1.63
C ASP A 123 9.07 -28.36 2.05
N MET A 124 9.89 -27.62 1.29
CA MET A 124 10.17 -26.21 1.59
C MET A 124 9.11 -25.27 1.01
N ASN A 125 8.77 -24.26 1.81
CA ASN A 125 7.79 -23.22 1.51
C ASN A 125 8.23 -22.28 0.36
N ASP A 126 7.40 -21.28 0.09
CA ASP A 126 7.72 -20.18 -0.81
C ASP A 126 8.87 -19.30 -0.25
N LEU A 127 9.42 -18.44 -1.10
CA LEU A 127 10.49 -17.52 -0.75
C LEU A 127 9.96 -16.19 -0.22
N PHE A 128 10.44 -15.80 0.96
CA PHE A 128 10.14 -14.53 1.61
C PHE A 128 11.14 -13.44 1.17
N GLY A 129 10.61 -12.25 0.92
CA GLY A 129 11.35 -11.11 0.37
C GLY A 129 10.44 -10.23 -0.50
N PRO A 130 11.01 -9.35 -1.35
CA PRO A 130 12.44 -9.06 -1.45
C PRO A 130 12.95 -8.34 -0.19
N TYR A 131 14.10 -8.78 0.32
CA TYR A 131 14.90 -7.96 1.23
C TYR A 131 15.92 -7.19 0.40
N PHE A 132 15.93 -5.87 0.53
CA PHE A 132 16.91 -5.02 -0.15
C PHE A 132 18.15 -4.85 0.72
N ILE A 133 19.33 -5.16 0.16
CA ILE A 133 20.63 -4.94 0.81
C ILE A 133 21.56 -4.16 -0.12
N GLU A 134 22.55 -3.49 0.48
CA GLU A 134 23.66 -2.86 -0.26
C GLU A 134 24.89 -3.78 -0.17
N THR A 135 25.53 -4.03 -1.31
CA THR A 135 26.75 -4.83 -1.36
C THR A 135 27.96 -4.03 -0.91
N ASP A 136 28.91 -4.69 -0.24
CA ASP A 136 30.23 -4.14 0.08
C ASP A 136 31.22 -4.58 -1.01
N PRO A 137 31.85 -3.65 -1.76
CA PRO A 137 32.85 -3.98 -2.78
C PRO A 137 34.06 -4.76 -2.28
N SER A 138 34.37 -4.67 -0.98
CA SER A 138 35.47 -5.37 -0.34
C SER A 138 35.14 -6.82 0.02
N LEU A 139 33.85 -7.21 0.02
CA LEU A 139 33.39 -8.53 0.43
C LEU A 139 32.83 -9.34 -0.76
N PRO A 140 33.08 -10.67 -0.81
CA PRO A 140 32.72 -11.50 -1.96
C PRO A 140 31.21 -11.76 -2.01
N THR A 141 30.51 -11.04 -2.88
CA THR A 141 29.08 -11.29 -3.17
C THR A 141 28.93 -12.54 -4.07
N PRO A 142 28.04 -13.52 -3.75
CA PRO A 142 27.92 -14.75 -4.52
C PRO A 142 27.36 -14.55 -5.94
N THR A 143 28.05 -15.09 -6.94
CA THR A 143 27.62 -15.05 -8.34
C THR A 143 26.32 -15.82 -8.60
N PHE A 144 25.97 -16.82 -7.78
CA PHE A 144 24.75 -17.62 -7.99
C PHE A 144 23.45 -16.80 -7.90
N LEU A 145 23.49 -15.67 -7.17
CA LEU A 145 22.39 -14.74 -6.99
C LEU A 145 22.06 -13.98 -8.28
N PHE A 146 23.02 -13.78 -9.18
CA PHE A 146 22.83 -12.95 -10.37
C PHE A 146 22.34 -13.79 -11.55
N PRO A 147 21.58 -13.19 -12.50
CA PRO A 147 21.21 -13.85 -13.76
C PRO A 147 22.45 -14.37 -14.52
N PRO A 148 22.33 -15.47 -15.30
CA PRO A 148 23.46 -15.99 -16.08
C PRO A 148 24.07 -14.91 -16.98
N GLY A 149 25.40 -14.75 -16.92
CA GLY A 149 26.14 -13.72 -17.65
C GLY A 149 26.22 -12.36 -16.95
N VAL A 150 25.51 -12.15 -15.84
CA VAL A 150 25.64 -10.97 -14.97
C VAL A 150 26.58 -11.31 -13.81
N ALA A 151 27.62 -10.50 -13.61
CA ALA A 151 28.51 -10.59 -12.46
C ALA A 151 28.14 -9.53 -11.41
N PRO A 152 28.41 -9.77 -10.10
CA PRO A 152 28.34 -8.72 -9.09
C PRO A 152 29.30 -7.57 -9.44
N ASP A 153 28.87 -6.34 -9.21
CA ASP A 153 29.73 -5.17 -9.34
C ASP A 153 30.62 -5.05 -8.10
N THR A 154 31.91 -5.32 -8.26
CA THR A 154 32.91 -5.21 -7.18
C THR A 154 33.64 -3.87 -7.18
N SER A 155 33.19 -2.88 -7.97
CA SER A 155 33.83 -1.55 -8.07
C SER A 155 33.16 -0.50 -7.18
N ARG A 156 31.88 -0.70 -6.83
CA ARG A 156 31.04 0.24 -6.07
C ARG A 156 29.91 -0.51 -5.35
N PRO A 157 29.36 0.02 -4.24
CA PRO A 157 28.20 -0.58 -3.59
C PRO A 157 27.02 -0.69 -4.56
N GLN A 158 26.37 -1.86 -4.56
CA GLN A 158 25.26 -2.19 -5.45
C GLN A 158 24.04 -2.56 -4.60
N LYS A 159 22.87 -1.97 -4.89
CA LYS A 159 21.61 -2.41 -4.28
C LYS A 159 21.16 -3.69 -4.96
N ILE A 160 20.91 -4.74 -4.19
CA ILE A 160 20.36 -5.99 -4.67
C ILE A 160 19.14 -6.39 -3.84
N ASP A 161 18.20 -7.11 -4.46
CA ASP A 161 17.15 -7.82 -3.76
C ASP A 161 17.60 -9.26 -3.47
N ILE A 162 17.17 -9.80 -2.34
CA ILE A 162 17.40 -11.20 -1.99
C ILE A 162 16.14 -11.83 -1.42
N PHE A 163 16.12 -13.15 -1.50
CA PHE A 163 15.02 -14.00 -1.11
C PHE A 163 15.51 -15.09 -0.17
N LEU A 164 14.68 -15.51 0.78
CA LEU A 164 15.02 -16.51 1.80
C LEU A 164 13.83 -17.44 2.02
N HIS A 165 14.06 -18.74 2.21
CA HIS A 165 13.05 -19.59 2.85
C HIS A 165 12.91 -19.20 4.32
N ASP A 166 11.69 -19.26 4.85
CA ASP A 166 11.37 -19.07 6.28
C ASP A 166 12.31 -19.88 7.17
N GLN A 167 12.39 -21.20 6.94
CA GLN A 167 13.19 -22.09 7.76
C GLN A 167 14.70 -21.83 7.62
N CYS A 168 15.16 -21.44 6.44
CA CYS A 168 16.55 -21.05 6.25
C CYS A 168 16.91 -19.81 7.06
N ALA A 169 16.02 -18.80 7.11
CA ALA A 169 16.26 -17.59 7.88
C ALA A 169 16.06 -17.79 9.40
N LEU A 170 14.99 -18.48 9.80
CA LEU A 170 14.59 -18.68 11.19
C LEU A 170 15.61 -19.48 12.00
N TRP A 171 16.24 -20.49 11.38
CA TRP A 171 17.25 -21.34 12.03
C TRP A 171 18.69 -20.85 11.83
N SER A 172 18.91 -19.71 11.16
CA SER A 172 20.25 -19.16 10.97
C SER A 172 20.84 -18.64 12.28
N HIS A 173 22.06 -19.09 12.58
CA HIS A 173 22.85 -18.69 13.75
C HIS A 173 22.98 -17.16 13.82
N GLU A 174 22.50 -16.56 14.92
CA GLU A 174 22.49 -15.11 15.16
C GLU A 174 21.65 -14.23 14.19
N LEU A 175 20.74 -14.81 13.39
CA LEU A 175 19.82 -14.03 12.54
C LEU A 175 18.44 -13.84 13.20
N PHE A 176 18.28 -12.77 13.98
CA PHE A 176 17.03 -12.51 14.69
C PHE A 176 16.00 -11.75 13.85
N PHE A 177 14.77 -12.25 13.82
CA PHE A 177 13.61 -11.55 13.26
C PHE A 177 12.97 -10.65 14.32
N TYR A 178 12.95 -9.33 14.08
CA TYR A 178 12.39 -8.33 15.00
C TYR A 178 11.65 -7.25 14.23
N GLY A 179 10.43 -6.91 14.69
CA GLY A 179 9.63 -5.83 14.09
C GLY A 179 9.30 -6.01 12.61
N GLY A 180 9.17 -7.26 12.14
CA GLY A 180 8.92 -7.58 10.73
C GLY A 180 10.16 -7.56 9.84
N LYS A 181 11.38 -7.47 10.41
CA LYS A 181 12.64 -7.32 9.68
C LYS A 181 13.74 -8.18 10.29
N PHE A 182 14.84 -8.32 9.56
CA PHE A 182 16.10 -8.90 10.04
C PHE A 182 17.15 -7.78 10.19
N PRO A 183 17.35 -7.18 11.38
CA PRO A 183 18.17 -5.97 11.52
C PRO A 183 19.65 -6.14 11.12
N LYS A 184 20.20 -7.36 11.30
CA LYS A 184 21.59 -7.72 10.99
C LYS A 184 21.75 -8.51 9.68
N LEU A 185 20.74 -8.50 8.80
CA LEU A 185 20.74 -9.36 7.60
C LEU A 185 21.98 -9.18 6.73
N THR A 186 22.31 -7.93 6.37
CA THR A 186 23.46 -7.61 5.51
C THR A 186 24.79 -8.05 6.14
N GLU A 187 24.98 -7.79 7.44
CA GLU A 187 26.17 -8.21 8.22
C GLU A 187 26.34 -9.73 8.15
N LYS A 188 25.29 -10.47 8.51
CA LYS A 188 25.32 -11.93 8.62
C LYS A 188 25.39 -12.67 7.28
N LEU A 189 24.87 -12.09 6.20
CA LEU A 189 24.97 -12.73 4.88
C LEU A 189 26.42 -12.93 4.41
N TYR A 190 27.33 -11.99 4.66
CA TYR A 190 28.74 -12.17 4.29
C TYR A 190 29.40 -13.30 5.09
N GLU A 191 29.06 -13.44 6.38
CA GLU A 191 29.47 -14.59 7.18
C GLU A 191 28.97 -15.89 6.52
N TYR A 192 27.66 -16.04 6.30
CA TYR A 192 27.09 -17.27 5.70
C TYR A 192 27.61 -17.56 4.29
N TRP A 193 27.84 -16.53 3.47
CA TRP A 193 28.42 -16.64 2.12
C TRP A 193 29.91 -17.02 2.13
N SER A 194 30.59 -16.87 3.26
CA SER A 194 31.92 -17.46 3.49
C SER A 194 31.83 -18.93 3.91
N GLN A 195 30.83 -19.29 4.72
CA GLN A 195 30.66 -20.63 5.28
C GLN A 195 30.21 -21.67 4.23
N LYS A 196 30.83 -22.87 4.29
CA LYS A 196 30.47 -24.02 3.47
C LYS A 196 29.63 -25.02 4.27
N CYS A 197 28.58 -25.55 3.66
CA CYS A 197 27.77 -26.60 4.25
C CYS A 197 28.58 -27.90 4.42
N HIS A 198 28.50 -28.50 5.61
CA HIS A 198 29.16 -29.76 5.93
C HIS A 198 28.76 -30.90 4.96
N PHE A 199 27.50 -30.92 4.50
CA PHE A 199 26.96 -32.02 3.69
C PHE A 199 27.07 -31.82 2.17
N CYS A 200 26.82 -30.61 1.67
CA CYS A 200 26.79 -30.33 0.22
C CYS A 200 27.97 -29.47 -0.28
N HIS A 201 28.82 -28.98 0.64
CA HIS A 201 30.02 -28.17 0.40
C HIS A 201 29.81 -26.82 -0.34
N LYS A 202 28.56 -26.48 -0.67
CA LYS A 202 28.18 -25.17 -1.21
C LYS A 202 28.22 -24.08 -0.12
N LYS A 203 28.44 -22.85 -0.55
CA LYS A 203 28.41 -21.63 0.28
C LYS A 203 26.98 -21.27 0.72
N GLY A 204 26.86 -20.41 1.75
CA GLY A 204 25.58 -19.93 2.28
C GLY A 204 25.06 -20.76 3.45
N ALA A 205 25.93 -21.56 4.09
CA ALA A 205 25.57 -22.35 5.26
C ALA A 205 25.46 -21.43 6.48
N SER A 206 24.31 -21.44 7.14
CA SER A 206 23.97 -20.47 8.18
C SER A 206 23.57 -21.09 9.51
N ILE A 207 23.43 -22.42 9.56
CA ILE A 207 22.95 -23.14 10.74
C ILE A 207 24.11 -23.90 11.38
N GLU A 208 24.39 -23.61 12.64
CA GLU A 208 25.30 -24.38 13.48
C GLU A 208 24.54 -25.57 14.08
N PHE A 209 25.06 -26.80 13.94
CA PHE A 209 24.39 -28.04 14.41
C PHE A 209 25.29 -28.96 15.27
N ASP A 210 26.56 -28.59 15.36
CA ASP A 210 27.67 -29.21 16.09
C ASP A 210 28.71 -28.08 16.15
N SER A 211 29.37 -27.83 17.30
CA SER A 211 29.91 -26.50 17.72
C SER A 211 31.03 -25.87 16.87
N THR A 212 31.30 -26.42 15.69
CA THR A 212 32.25 -25.95 14.67
C THR A 212 31.76 -26.14 13.23
N LYS A 213 30.57 -26.71 13.02
CA LYS A 213 30.06 -27.15 11.71
C LYS A 213 28.80 -26.39 11.31
N MET A 214 28.86 -25.80 10.12
CA MET A 214 27.75 -25.09 9.49
C MET A 214 27.05 -25.97 8.45
N ALA A 215 25.72 -25.85 8.36
CA ALA A 215 24.91 -26.50 7.34
C ALA A 215 23.80 -25.57 6.81
N HIS A 216 23.13 -26.02 5.74
CA HIS A 216 21.87 -25.46 5.27
C HIS A 216 20.70 -26.18 5.93
N TYR A 217 19.58 -25.49 6.15
CA TYR A 217 18.33 -26.10 6.62
C TYR A 217 17.92 -27.36 5.84
N PRO A 218 17.76 -27.32 4.49
CA PRO A 218 17.39 -28.52 3.74
C PRO A 218 18.40 -29.66 3.91
N CYS A 219 19.71 -29.38 3.98
CA CYS A 219 20.71 -30.42 4.16
C CYS A 219 20.68 -31.10 5.54
N LEU A 220 20.19 -30.42 6.58
CA LEU A 220 19.94 -31.01 7.90
C LEU A 220 18.64 -31.83 7.89
N SER A 221 17.59 -31.31 7.27
CA SER A 221 16.30 -31.99 7.07
C SER A 221 16.47 -33.31 6.28
N ASP A 222 17.21 -33.28 5.15
CA ASP A 222 17.59 -34.44 4.34
C ASP A 222 18.40 -35.51 5.12
N LYS A 223 18.96 -35.15 6.27
CA LYS A 223 19.71 -36.04 7.18
C LYS A 223 18.91 -36.42 8.42
N ASN A 224 17.62 -36.07 8.48
CA ASN A 224 16.70 -36.33 9.59
C ASN A 224 17.18 -35.72 10.92
N TYR A 225 17.86 -34.57 10.88
CA TYR A 225 18.06 -33.77 12.09
C TYR A 225 16.72 -33.21 12.56
N GLU A 226 16.46 -33.29 13.86
CA GLU A 226 15.21 -32.80 14.45
C GLU A 226 15.38 -31.34 14.89
N PHE A 227 14.43 -30.51 14.50
CA PHE A 227 14.39 -29.09 14.82
C PHE A 227 13.33 -28.85 15.91
N ASN A 228 13.74 -28.44 17.10
CA ASN A 228 12.83 -28.18 18.21
C ASN A 228 12.52 -26.68 18.35
N PRO A 229 11.37 -26.19 17.88
CA PRO A 229 11.04 -24.75 17.86
C PRO A 229 10.74 -24.16 19.24
N GLU A 230 10.50 -24.98 20.28
CA GLU A 230 10.25 -24.48 21.64
C GLU A 230 11.55 -23.99 22.30
N PHE A 231 12.66 -24.69 22.03
CA PHE A 231 13.98 -24.38 22.60
C PHE A 231 14.98 -23.81 21.59
N PHE A 232 14.60 -23.73 20.30
CA PHE A 232 15.49 -23.39 19.18
C PHE A 232 16.76 -24.27 19.14
N THR A 233 16.59 -25.57 19.45
CA THR A 233 17.68 -26.56 19.44
C THR A 233 17.56 -27.50 18.24
N ILE A 234 18.71 -28.02 17.81
CA ILE A 234 18.84 -28.99 16.72
C ILE A 234 19.43 -30.28 17.30
N SER A 235 18.73 -31.39 17.11
CA SER A 235 19.15 -32.71 17.59
C SER A 235 19.61 -33.58 16.41
N PRO A 236 20.68 -34.39 16.58
CA PRO A 236 21.07 -35.36 15.57
C PRO A 236 19.98 -36.42 15.35
N PRO A 237 19.91 -37.05 14.17
CA PRO A 237 18.98 -38.13 13.90
C PRO A 237 19.10 -39.24 14.95
N MET A 238 17.98 -39.67 15.52
CA MET A 238 17.96 -40.79 16.45
C MET A 238 18.49 -42.05 15.78
N VAL A 239 19.60 -42.59 16.28
CA VAL A 239 20.11 -43.89 15.87
C VAL A 239 19.13 -44.95 16.38
N LYS A 240 18.32 -45.52 15.48
CA LYS A 240 17.47 -46.67 15.81
C LYS A 240 18.37 -47.80 16.29
N ASP A 241 18.05 -48.34 17.46
CA ASP A 241 19.00 -49.05 18.31
C ASP A 241 19.73 -50.21 17.64
N TYR A 242 20.97 -50.42 18.08
CA TYR A 242 21.68 -51.69 17.84
C TYR A 242 20.85 -52.85 18.40
N PRO A 243 20.80 -54.01 17.71
CA PRO A 243 20.19 -55.20 18.29
C PRO A 243 20.95 -55.56 19.58
N MET A 244 20.22 -55.61 20.70
CA MET A 244 20.74 -56.10 21.97
C MET A 244 21.41 -57.46 21.76
N LEU A 245 22.71 -57.54 22.03
CA LEU A 245 23.41 -58.82 22.06
C LEU A 245 22.80 -59.68 23.18
N PRO A 246 22.35 -60.92 22.90
CA PRO A 246 21.83 -61.79 23.94
C PRO A 246 22.96 -62.17 24.90
N ILE A 247 22.64 -62.16 26.20
CA ILE A 247 23.47 -62.61 27.32
C ILE A 247 23.37 -64.14 27.43
#